data_AF-A0A924YMW1-F1
#
_entry.id   AF-A0A924YMW1-F1
#
_cell.length_a   1.000
_cell.length_b   1.000
_cell.length_c   1.000
_cell.angle_alpha   90.00
_cell.angle_beta   90.00
_cell.angle_gamma   90.00
#
_symmetry.space_group_name_H-M   'P 1'
#
loop_
_entity.id
_entity.type
_entity.pdbx_description
1 polymer ?
#
loop_
_entity_poly.entity_id
_entity_poly.type
_entity_poly.pdbx_seq_one_letter_code
_entity_poly.pdbx_strand_id
1 'polypeptide(L)'
;MVGAASPQTGQAEAILSPVLNTAIINQFLDQFSRALAPDVHAALIWDGAGFHRSGDLVVPANITLIPLRPYSPELNGIENLGHYLRSHCWSNRAYRDYDELFDVVSESWCRYCLDAELIKSVCAKNYIPTRN
;
A
#
# COMPACT_ATOMS: atom_id res chain seq x y z
N MET A 1 9.21 -1.95 -0.87
CA MET A 1 8.00 -1.94 -0.02
C MET A 1 6.79 -2.16 -0.92
N VAL A 2 5.87 -3.02 -0.48
CA VAL A 2 4.52 -3.16 -1.06
C VAL A 2 3.56 -2.77 0.03
N GLY A 3 2.50 -2.02 -0.29
CA GLY A 3 1.52 -1.63 0.71
C GLY A 3 0.13 -1.41 0.13
N ALA A 4 -0.84 -1.37 1.03
CA ALA A 4 -2.23 -1.01 0.79
C ALA A 4 -2.66 0.02 1.84
N ALA A 5 -3.54 0.95 1.46
CA ALA A 5 -4.10 1.94 2.36
C ALA A 5 -5.57 2.19 2.03
N SER A 6 -6.38 2.34 3.06
CA SER A 6 -7.82 2.59 2.96
C SER A 6 -8.12 4.05 3.27
N PRO A 7 -8.53 4.87 2.28
CA PRO A 7 -8.95 6.25 2.55
C PRO A 7 -10.26 6.35 3.33
N GLN A 8 -11.02 5.26 3.45
CA GLN A 8 -12.26 5.24 4.21
C GLN A 8 -12.02 4.97 5.70
N THR A 9 -11.18 3.98 6.03
CA THR A 9 -10.96 3.56 7.42
C THR A 9 -9.69 4.16 8.02
N GLY A 10 -8.75 4.61 7.19
CA GLY A 10 -7.42 5.05 7.63
C GLY A 10 -6.44 3.90 7.88
N GLN A 11 -6.85 2.65 7.66
CA GLN A 11 -5.99 1.48 7.84
C GLN A 11 -4.94 1.42 6.71
N ALA A 12 -3.72 1.04 7.05
CA ALA A 12 -2.65 0.80 6.10
C ALA A 12 -1.84 -0.44 6.51
N GLU A 13 -1.42 -1.21 5.52
CA GLU A 13 -0.61 -2.42 5.69
C GLU A 13 0.53 -2.43 4.68
N ALA A 14 1.69 -2.94 5.08
CA ALA A 14 2.84 -3.06 4.20
C ALA A 14 3.74 -4.24 4.51
N ILE A 15 4.48 -4.67 3.50
CA ILE A 15 5.64 -5.55 3.64
C ILE A 15 6.87 -4.84 3.06
N LEU A 16 7.97 -4.87 3.82
CA LEU A 16 9.27 -4.42 3.38
C LEU A 16 10.08 -5.64 2.91
N SER A 17 10.56 -5.61 1.68
CA SER A 17 11.29 -6.71 1.07
C SER A 17 12.42 -6.17 0.18
N PRO A 18 13.60 -6.83 0.15
CA PRO A 18 14.72 -6.47 -0.72
C PRO A 18 14.43 -6.74 -2.20
N VAL A 19 13.45 -7.59 -2.49
CA VAL A 19 13.06 -7.97 -3.85
C VAL A 19 11.58 -7.74 -4.07
N LEU A 20 11.19 -7.52 -5.32
CA LEU A 20 9.79 -7.36 -5.70
C LEU A 20 9.47 -8.33 -6.84
N ASN A 21 8.67 -9.34 -6.52
CA ASN A 21 8.23 -10.38 -7.44
C ASN A 21 6.87 -10.94 -6.98
N THR A 22 6.28 -11.85 -7.75
CA THR A 22 4.98 -12.46 -7.44
C THR A 22 4.96 -13.17 -6.08
N ALA A 23 6.06 -13.79 -5.65
CA ALA A 23 6.12 -14.46 -4.35
C ALA A 23 5.96 -13.48 -3.18
N ILE A 24 6.59 -12.30 -3.28
CA ILE A 24 6.41 -11.22 -2.29
C ILE A 24 4.99 -10.66 -2.32
N ILE A 25 4.37 -10.54 -3.50
CA ILE A 25 2.96 -10.13 -3.59
C ILE A 25 2.04 -11.15 -2.92
N ASN A 26 2.27 -12.44 -3.10
CA ASN A 26 1.49 -13.49 -2.43
C ASN A 26 1.68 -13.44 -0.91
N GLN A 27 2.90 -13.21 -0.42
CA GLN A 27 3.16 -12.99 1.01
C GLN A 27 2.44 -11.75 1.55
N PHE A 28 2.45 -10.66 0.79
CA PHE A 28 1.70 -9.45 1.14
C PHE A 28 0.20 -9.70 1.20
N LEU A 29 -0.39 -10.40 0.22
CA LEU A 29 -1.82 -10.71 0.19
C LEU A 29 -2.24 -11.59 1.37
N ASP A 30 -1.45 -12.60 1.73
CA ASP A 30 -1.69 -13.44 2.91
C ASP A 30 -1.60 -12.64 4.22
N GLN A 31 -0.57 -11.80 4.39
CA GLN A 31 -0.48 -10.89 5.53
C GLN A 31 -1.68 -9.93 5.59
N PHE A 32 -1.98 -9.26 4.49
CA PHE A 32 -3.07 -8.31 4.38
C PHE A 32 -4.42 -8.96 4.71
N SER A 33 -4.68 -10.15 4.16
CA SER A 33 -5.87 -10.95 4.47
C SER A 33 -6.05 -11.24 5.95
N ARG A 34 -4.96 -11.50 6.69
CA ARG A 34 -4.99 -11.79 8.12
C ARG A 34 -5.14 -10.55 8.99
N ALA A 35 -4.71 -9.39 8.47
CA ALA A 35 -4.85 -8.10 9.14
C ALA A 35 -6.29 -7.55 9.07
N LEU A 36 -7.08 -7.98 8.07
CA LEU A 36 -8.49 -7.61 7.98
C LEU A 36 -9.30 -8.22 9.14
N ALA A 37 -10.28 -7.47 9.63
CA ALA A 37 -11.23 -7.98 10.62
C ALA A 37 -12.05 -9.15 10.01
N PRO A 38 -12.55 -10.10 10.84
CA PRO A 38 -13.17 -11.34 10.35
C PRO A 38 -14.35 -11.17 9.38
N ASP A 39 -15.06 -10.06 9.46
CA ASP A 39 -16.25 -9.72 8.65
C ASP A 39 -15.95 -8.70 7.54
N VAL A 40 -14.68 -8.37 7.30
CA VAL A 40 -14.27 -7.40 6.29
C VAL A 40 -13.82 -8.10 5.01
N HIS A 41 -14.45 -7.72 3.90
CA HIS A 41 -14.01 -8.04 2.55
C HIS A 41 -13.35 -6.83 1.90
N ALA A 42 -12.09 -6.97 1.49
CA ALA A 42 -11.34 -5.88 0.88
C ALA A 42 -11.48 -5.85 -0.65
N ALA A 43 -11.85 -4.70 -1.19
CA ALA A 43 -11.72 -4.39 -2.61
C ALA A 43 -10.37 -3.68 -2.83
N LEU A 44 -9.35 -4.43 -3.26
CA LEU A 44 -7.99 -3.93 -3.41
C LEU A 44 -7.74 -3.40 -4.82
N ILE A 45 -7.58 -2.08 -4.94
CA ILE A 45 -7.26 -1.41 -6.20
C ILE A 45 -5.74 -1.40 -6.38
N TRP A 46 -5.27 -1.79 -7.56
CA TRP A 46 -3.84 -1.74 -7.89
C TRP A 46 -3.57 -1.54 -9.39
N ASP A 47 -2.33 -1.24 -9.74
CA ASP A 47 -1.91 -1.01 -11.12
C ASP A 47 -1.68 -2.32 -11.90
N GLY A 48 -1.24 -2.17 -13.16
CA GLY A 48 -0.89 -3.28 -14.02
C GLY A 48 0.57 -3.73 -13.90
N ALA A 49 1.26 -3.66 -12.76
CA ALA A 49 2.62 -4.21 -12.67
C ALA A 49 2.67 -5.70 -13.04
N GLY A 50 3.81 -6.20 -13.56
CA GLY A 50 3.92 -7.59 -14.04
C GLY A 50 3.58 -8.63 -12.95
N PHE A 51 4.02 -8.39 -11.73
CA PHE A 51 3.73 -9.22 -10.56
C PHE A 51 2.27 -9.11 -10.09
N HIS A 52 1.53 -8.04 -10.42
CA HIS A 52 0.08 -7.91 -10.17
C HIS A 52 -0.77 -8.63 -11.23
N ARG A 53 -0.16 -9.10 -12.32
CA ARG A 53 -0.83 -9.80 -13.43
C ARG A 53 -0.36 -11.25 -13.61
N SER A 54 0.42 -11.76 -12.66
CA SER A 54 0.96 -13.11 -12.73
C SER A 54 -0.15 -14.16 -12.61
N GLY A 55 -0.07 -15.23 -13.39
CA GLY A 55 -0.94 -16.40 -13.23
C GLY A 55 -0.71 -17.14 -11.91
N ASP A 56 0.43 -16.93 -11.27
CA ASP A 56 0.81 -17.55 -9.99
C ASP A 56 0.30 -16.75 -8.76
N LEU A 57 -0.57 -15.76 -8.95
CA LEU A 57 -1.15 -15.01 -7.85
C LEU A 57 -2.10 -15.88 -7.04
N VAL A 58 -1.92 -15.87 -5.72
CA VAL A 58 -2.79 -16.53 -4.75
C VAL A 58 -3.58 -15.45 -4.03
N VAL A 59 -4.86 -15.31 -4.39
CA VAL A 59 -5.75 -14.28 -3.85
C VAL A 59 -6.61 -14.88 -2.73
N PRO A 60 -6.49 -14.40 -1.48
CA PRO A 60 -7.35 -14.84 -0.38
C PRO A 60 -8.83 -14.55 -0.63
N ALA A 61 -9.71 -15.39 -0.07
CA ALA A 61 -11.15 -15.34 -0.35
C ALA A 61 -11.85 -14.03 0.08
N ASN A 62 -11.29 -13.33 1.06
CA ASN A 62 -11.78 -12.04 1.57
C ASN A 62 -11.18 -10.83 0.84
N ILE A 63 -10.53 -11.04 -0.33
CA ILE A 63 -9.95 -9.98 -1.15
C ILE A 63 -10.47 -10.10 -2.58
N THR A 64 -10.96 -8.99 -3.13
CA THR A 64 -11.22 -8.83 -4.57
C THR A 64 -10.23 -7.84 -5.14
N LEU A 65 -9.50 -8.25 -6.16
CA LEU A 65 -8.56 -7.39 -6.88
C LEU A 65 -9.30 -6.58 -7.95
N ILE A 66 -9.07 -5.27 -7.97
CA ILE A 66 -9.63 -4.34 -8.95
C ILE A 66 -8.46 -3.72 -9.73
N PRO A 67 -8.12 -4.26 -10.92
CA PRO A 67 -7.02 -3.71 -11.71
C PRO A 67 -7.41 -2.37 -12.33
N LEU A 68 -6.52 -1.39 -12.20
CA LEU A 68 -6.64 -0.11 -12.89
C LEU A 68 -6.29 -0.23 -14.37
N ARG A 69 -6.83 0.70 -15.15
CA ARG A 69 -6.41 0.90 -16.54
C ARG A 69 -4.93 1.36 -16.56
N PRO A 70 -4.17 1.01 -17.61
CA PRO A 70 -2.81 1.49 -17.76
C PRO A 70 -2.73 3.02 -17.70
N TYR A 71 -1.69 3.54 -17.07
CA TYR A 71 -1.39 4.98 -16.97
C TYR A 71 -2.44 5.80 -16.22
N SER A 72 -3.11 5.22 -15.22
CA SER A 72 -4.07 5.91 -14.35
C SER A 72 -3.61 6.02 -12.87
N PRO A 73 -2.40 6.53 -12.57
CA PRO A 73 -1.92 6.66 -11.19
C PRO A 73 -2.79 7.60 -10.34
N GLU A 74 -3.48 8.55 -10.97
CA GLU A 74 -4.43 9.45 -10.31
C GLU A 74 -5.58 8.68 -9.63
N LEU A 75 -5.90 7.48 -10.14
CA LEU A 75 -6.94 6.60 -9.60
C LEU A 75 -6.48 5.75 -8.42
N ASN A 76 -5.16 5.65 -8.18
CA ASN A 76 -4.60 4.89 -7.10
C ASN A 76 -4.35 5.79 -5.87
N GLY A 77 -5.09 5.56 -4.78
CA GLY A 77 -4.99 6.32 -3.53
C GLY A 77 -3.59 6.31 -2.93
N ILE A 78 -2.94 5.15 -2.94
CA ILE A 78 -1.66 4.95 -2.26
C ILE A 78 -0.48 5.65 -2.95
N GLU A 79 -0.63 6.07 -4.20
CA GLU A 79 0.41 6.87 -4.87
C GLU A 79 0.63 8.21 -4.14
N ASN A 80 -0.44 8.82 -3.63
CA ASN A 80 -0.34 10.03 -2.82
C ASN A 80 0.45 9.78 -1.53
N LEU A 81 0.23 8.64 -0.87
CA LEU A 81 0.99 8.23 0.32
C LEU A 81 2.47 8.01 -0.03
N GLY A 82 2.75 7.36 -1.16
CA GLY A 82 4.11 7.20 -1.66
C GLY A 82 4.80 8.56 -1.90
N HIS A 83 4.09 9.54 -2.47
CA HIS A 83 4.60 10.90 -2.63
C HIS A 83 4.85 11.58 -1.29
N TYR A 84 3.90 11.45 -0.35
CA TYR A 84 4.02 12.03 0.99
C TYR A 84 5.25 11.49 1.73
N LEU A 85 5.45 10.17 1.77
CA LEU A 85 6.59 9.56 2.45
C LEU A 85 7.91 9.93 1.77
N ARG A 86 7.95 9.98 0.43
CA ARG A 86 9.13 10.47 -0.29
C ARG A 86 9.46 11.92 0.07
N SER A 87 8.48 12.82 0.05
CA SER A 87 8.74 14.25 0.29
C SER A 87 9.12 14.58 1.73
N HIS A 88 8.62 13.82 2.71
CA HIS A 88 8.85 14.11 4.14
C HIS A 88 9.96 13.27 4.76
N CYS A 89 10.24 12.08 4.22
CA CYS A 89 11.06 11.09 4.92
C CYS A 89 12.25 10.59 4.11
N TRP A 90 12.10 10.38 2.79
CA TRP A 90 13.05 9.56 2.03
C TRP A 90 13.87 10.32 0.98
N SER A 91 13.31 11.37 0.38
CA SER A 91 13.98 12.13 -0.68
C SER A 91 15.08 13.05 -0.13
N ASN A 92 16.12 13.28 -0.93
CA ASN A 92 17.23 14.21 -0.64
C ASN A 92 17.99 13.88 0.65
N ARG A 93 18.17 12.58 0.95
CA ARG A 93 18.95 12.08 2.08
C ARG A 93 20.02 11.11 1.60
N ALA A 94 21.15 11.10 2.28
CA ALA A 94 22.15 10.06 2.13
C ALA A 94 21.96 9.02 3.23
N TYR A 95 22.04 7.74 2.87
CA TYR A 95 22.02 6.62 3.79
C TYR A 95 23.43 6.02 3.85
N ARG A 96 23.87 5.69 5.05
CA ARG A 96 25.19 5.12 5.36
C ARG A 96 25.32 3.72 4.79
N ASP A 97 24.27 2.93 4.93
CA ASP A 97 24.19 1.54 4.53
C ASP A 97 22.73 1.15 4.26
N TYR A 98 22.54 -0.11 3.89
CA TYR A 98 21.23 -0.66 3.59
C TYR A 98 20.33 -0.77 4.83
N ASP A 99 20.94 -1.02 5.99
CA ASP A 99 20.21 -1.19 7.25
C ASP A 99 19.60 0.15 7.70
N GLU A 100 20.35 1.25 7.59
CA GLU A 100 19.83 2.59 7.87
C GLU A 100 18.67 2.97 6.93
N LEU A 101 18.73 2.56 5.65
CA LEU A 101 17.60 2.75 4.74
C LEU A 101 16.37 1.95 5.22
N PHE A 102 16.55 0.71 5.66
CA PHE A 102 15.47 -0.14 6.17
C PHE A 102 14.84 0.43 7.44
N ASP A 103 15.67 0.89 8.38
CA ASP A 103 15.23 1.51 9.62
C ASP A 103 14.43 2.77 9.32
N VAL A 104 14.95 3.66 8.47
CA VAL A 104 14.25 4.91 8.11
C VAL A 104 12.91 4.62 7.44
N VAL A 105 12.83 3.64 6.53
CA VAL A 105 11.56 3.27 5.90
C VAL A 105 10.57 2.74 6.94
N SER A 106 11.01 1.87 7.84
CA SER A 106 10.18 1.26 8.88
C SER A 106 9.69 2.30 9.90
N GLU A 107 10.57 3.17 10.39
CA GLU A 107 10.23 4.26 11.30
C GLU A 107 9.24 5.24 10.67
N SER A 108 9.46 5.60 9.40
CA SER A 108 8.56 6.50 8.66
C SER A 108 7.18 5.87 8.49
N TRP A 109 7.12 4.57 8.19
CA TRP A 109 5.86 3.84 8.11
C TRP A 109 5.12 3.88 9.46
N CYS A 110 5.78 3.49 10.56
CA CYS A 110 5.18 3.52 11.89
C CYS A 110 4.72 4.93 12.30
N ARG A 111 5.47 5.97 11.92
CA ARG A 111 5.14 7.35 12.28
C ARG A 111 3.91 7.88 11.56
N TYR A 112 3.77 7.59 10.27
CA TYR A 112 2.77 8.24 9.42
C TYR A 112 1.63 7.31 9.01
N CYS A 113 1.90 6.02 8.82
CA CYS A 113 0.91 5.07 8.33
C CYS A 113 0.07 4.43 9.44
N LEU A 114 0.43 4.65 10.71
CA LEU A 114 -0.41 4.34 11.87
C LEU A 114 -1.34 5.50 12.28
N ASP A 115 -1.19 6.67 11.65
CA ASP A 115 -2.12 7.80 11.82
C ASP A 115 -3.27 7.65 10.82
N ALA A 116 -4.41 7.17 11.32
CA ALA A 116 -5.59 6.92 10.52
C ALA A 116 -6.13 8.19 9.84
N GLU A 117 -6.06 9.35 10.51
CA GLU A 117 -6.56 10.61 9.95
C GLU A 117 -5.65 11.13 8.85
N LEU A 118 -4.33 10.96 9.00
CA LEU A 118 -3.38 11.24 7.94
C LEU A 118 -3.62 10.33 6.72
N ILE A 119 -3.80 9.03 6.93
CA ILE A 119 -4.06 8.09 5.82
C ILE A 119 -5.34 8.46 5.08
N LYS A 120 -6.44 8.74 5.80
CA LYS A 120 -7.69 9.20 5.20
C LYS A 120 -7.47 10.45 4.37
N SER A 121 -6.79 11.45 4.92
CA SER A 121 -6.52 12.73 4.26
C SER A 121 -5.64 12.59 3.01
N VAL A 122 -4.51 11.90 3.12
CA VAL A 122 -3.52 11.77 2.04
C VAL A 122 -4.02 10.86 0.92
N CYS A 123 -4.69 9.76 1.27
CA CYS A 123 -5.17 8.78 0.29
C CYS A 123 -6.56 9.14 -0.27
N ALA A 124 -7.24 10.15 0.27
CA ALA A 124 -8.55 10.58 -0.23
C ALA A 124 -8.51 10.94 -1.71
N LYS A 125 -9.59 10.60 -2.41
CA LYS A 125 -9.81 10.96 -3.80
C LYS A 125 -11.19 11.58 -3.93
N ASN A 126 -11.23 12.83 -4.37
CA ASN A 126 -12.44 13.69 -4.35
C ASN A 126 -13.58 13.24 -5.29
N TYR A 127 -13.35 12.21 -6.11
CA TYR A 127 -14.37 11.64 -7.00
C TYR A 127 -15.03 10.37 -6.44
N ILE A 128 -14.60 9.87 -5.27
CA ILE A 128 -15.31 8.83 -4.52
C ILE A 128 -16.12 9.53 -3.42
N PRO A 129 -17.45 9.62 -3.54
CA PRO A 129 -18.25 10.23 -2.48
C PRO A 129 -18.11 9.41 -1.20
N THR A 130 -17.69 10.05 -0.12
CA THR A 130 -17.76 9.47 1.22
C THR A 130 -19.23 9.26 1.56
N ARG A 131 -19.66 8.00 1.71
CA ARG A 131 -21.00 7.71 2.22
C ARG A 131 -21.05 8.20 3.67
N ASN A 132 -21.88 9.21 3.91
CA ASN A 132 -22.34 9.60 5.26
C ASN A 132 -23.21 8.50 5.85
#